data_AF-A0A382H3Y5-F1
#
_entry.id   AF-A0A382H3Y5-F1
#
_cell.length_a   1.000
_cell.length_b   1.000
_cell.length_c   1.000
_cell.angle_alpha   90.00
_cell.angle_beta   90.00
_cell.angle_gamma   90.00
#
_symmetry.space_group_name_H-M   'P 1'
#
loop_
_entity.id
_entity.type
_entity.pdbx_description
1 polymer ?
#
loop_
_entity_poly.entity_id
_entity_poly.type
_entity_poly.pdbx_seq_one_letter_code
_entity_poly.pdbx_strand_id
1 'polypeptide(L)'
;MKRFAGMMIIAVLALCLTVTADMVFTRDGHVHQGKISLGTNYTVRVVAPGSTNVVTATNLLRAVFGPDVIAMPWHHIGPFGASGFDEAHDKAFLNEAAVDLKKEYGNLKWKEANFIDGMVHVLSAEPNSATYLYRIIHAASPITLDASLGSNDSIKLWLNGRLILNNKVLRITVPGQDRVRLELVKGENKLLIKVTNGQVSSSFYFKTQRRGAWSASRAVPTAGIMTWDGSFTPVQV
;
A
#
# COMPACT_ATOMS: atom_id res chain seq x y z
N MET A 1 45.17 -16.07 -13.37
CA MET A 1 44.52 -15.46 -14.56
C MET A 1 43.56 -16.46 -15.18
N LYS A 2 42.25 -16.23 -15.06
CA LYS A 2 41.20 -16.59 -16.03
C LYS A 2 39.90 -15.97 -15.51
N ARG A 3 39.41 -14.97 -16.24
CA ARG A 3 38.13 -14.30 -16.02
C ARG A 3 37.01 -15.27 -16.42
N PHE A 4 36.06 -15.53 -15.53
CA PHE A 4 34.76 -16.07 -15.94
C PHE A 4 33.81 -14.90 -16.14
N ALA A 5 33.46 -14.66 -17.41
CA ALA A 5 32.37 -13.81 -17.81
C ALA A 5 31.06 -14.54 -17.48
N GLY A 6 30.28 -13.98 -16.55
CA GLY A 6 28.93 -14.43 -16.24
C GLY A 6 27.97 -13.27 -16.43
N MET A 7 27.37 -13.20 -17.63
CA MET A 7 26.22 -12.36 -17.93
C MET A 7 25.04 -12.85 -17.08
N MET A 8 24.57 -12.07 -16.11
CA MET A 8 23.38 -12.43 -15.32
C MET A 8 22.20 -11.56 -15.76
N ILE A 9 21.33 -12.16 -16.56
CA ILE A 9 20.03 -11.62 -16.95
C ILE A 9 19.17 -11.57 -15.69
N ILE A 10 18.82 -10.37 -15.21
CA ILE A 10 17.79 -10.21 -14.19
C ILE A 10 16.45 -10.34 -14.91
N ALA A 11 15.97 -11.57 -15.02
CA ALA A 11 14.62 -11.85 -15.48
C ALA A 11 13.62 -11.31 -14.45
N VAL A 12 12.71 -10.48 -14.95
CA VAL A 12 11.49 -10.05 -14.29
C VAL A 12 10.73 -11.30 -13.84
N LEU A 13 10.63 -11.56 -12.53
CA LEU A 13 9.72 -12.56 -11.97
C LEU A 13 8.55 -11.86 -11.29
N ALA A 14 7.49 -11.64 -12.06
CA ALA A 14 6.15 -11.88 -11.55
C ALA A 14 5.83 -13.37 -11.75
N LEU A 15 5.02 -13.91 -10.83
CA LEU A 15 4.28 -15.19 -10.90
C LEU A 15 4.90 -16.44 -10.22
N CYS A 16 4.31 -16.74 -9.06
CA CYS A 16 3.95 -18.07 -8.53
C CYS A 16 5.00 -19.04 -7.95
N LEU A 17 4.60 -19.62 -6.80
CA LEU A 17 5.01 -20.87 -6.15
C LEU A 17 6.33 -20.92 -5.37
N THR A 18 6.16 -20.98 -4.04
CA THR A 18 7.00 -21.68 -3.04
C THR A 18 8.51 -21.39 -3.06
N VAL A 19 8.94 -20.35 -2.34
CA VAL A 19 10.29 -20.34 -1.76
C VAL A 19 10.18 -20.84 -0.33
N THR A 20 10.23 -22.16 -0.17
CA THR A 20 10.60 -22.77 1.11
C THR A 20 12.09 -22.55 1.33
N ALA A 21 12.44 -22.12 2.55
CA ALA A 21 13.77 -22.03 3.15
C ALA A 21 14.67 -20.81 2.81
N ASP A 22 14.52 -19.75 3.60
CA ASP A 22 15.60 -19.24 4.47
C ASP A 22 17.02 -19.12 3.86
N MET A 23 17.26 -18.11 3.00
CA MET A 23 18.60 -17.73 2.51
C MET A 23 18.94 -16.27 2.83
N VAL A 24 20.17 -16.03 3.31
CA VAL A 24 20.70 -14.68 3.59
C VAL A 24 22.10 -14.51 2.99
N PHE A 25 22.32 -13.37 2.33
CA PHE A 25 23.57 -12.98 1.70
C PHE A 25 24.42 -12.11 2.64
N THR A 26 25.69 -12.44 2.79
CA THR A 26 26.67 -11.69 3.60
C THR A 26 27.60 -10.86 2.72
N ARG A 27 28.24 -9.85 3.32
CA ARG A 27 29.08 -8.84 2.64
C ARG A 27 30.36 -9.43 1.99
N ASP A 28 30.71 -10.64 2.33
CA ASP A 28 31.82 -11.42 1.75
C ASP A 28 31.43 -12.19 0.46
N GLY A 29 30.17 -12.10 0.02
CA GLY A 29 29.70 -12.73 -1.22
C GLY A 29 29.31 -14.20 -1.08
N HIS A 30 29.21 -14.71 0.15
CA HIS A 30 28.71 -16.06 0.43
C HIS A 30 27.20 -16.09 0.70
N VAL A 31 26.57 -17.22 0.36
CA VAL A 31 25.15 -17.49 0.62
C VAL A 31 25.06 -18.40 1.83
N HIS A 32 24.38 -17.94 2.88
CA HIS A 32 24.14 -18.75 4.08
C HIS A 32 22.67 -19.15 4.18
N GLN A 33 22.41 -20.41 4.51
CA GLN A 33 21.07 -20.85 4.92
C GLN A 33 20.82 -20.34 6.35
N GLY A 34 19.75 -19.56 6.55
CA GLY A 34 19.50 -18.89 7.83
C GLY A 34 18.05 -18.49 7.98
N LYS A 35 17.48 -18.80 9.16
CA LYS A 35 16.06 -18.56 9.44
C LYS A 35 15.76 -17.08 9.50
N ILE A 36 14.85 -16.62 8.65
CA ILE A 36 14.39 -15.22 8.65
C ILE A 36 13.15 -15.14 9.54
N SER A 37 13.20 -14.32 10.58
CA SER A 37 12.05 -14.07 11.46
C SER A 37 11.75 -12.58 11.55
N LEU A 38 10.47 -12.24 11.45
CA LEU A 38 9.95 -10.88 11.64
C LEU A 38 9.61 -10.69 13.12
N GLY A 39 10.28 -9.75 13.77
CA GLY A 39 9.98 -9.31 15.12
C GLY A 39 8.88 -8.24 15.15
N THR A 40 8.32 -8.00 16.34
CA THR A 40 7.21 -7.08 16.60
C THR A 40 7.51 -5.59 16.39
N ASN A 41 8.74 -5.23 16.01
CA ASN A 41 9.19 -3.87 15.72
C ASN A 41 9.84 -3.74 14.33
N TYR A 42 9.33 -4.47 13.32
CA TYR A 42 9.90 -4.51 11.97
C TYR A 42 11.39 -4.94 11.97
N THR A 43 11.85 -5.62 13.02
CA THR A 43 13.21 -6.15 13.08
C THR A 43 13.25 -7.49 12.35
N VAL A 44 13.94 -7.54 11.23
CA VAL A 44 14.30 -8.81 10.60
C VAL A 44 15.49 -9.38 11.35
N ARG A 45 15.29 -10.51 12.03
CA ARG A 45 16.39 -11.25 12.64
C ARG A 45 16.88 -12.29 11.65
N VAL A 46 18.14 -12.15 11.27
CA VAL A 46 18.89 -13.15 10.54
C VAL A 46 19.80 -13.85 11.54
N VAL A 47 19.70 -15.17 11.64
CA VAL A 47 20.66 -15.98 12.40
C VAL A 47 21.40 -16.88 11.42
N ALA A 48 22.64 -16.53 11.08
CA ALA A 48 23.52 -17.45 10.39
C ALA A 48 24.21 -18.38 11.42
N PRO A 49 24.40 -19.68 11.12
CA PRO A 49 25.05 -20.61 12.04
C PRO A 49 26.44 -20.09 12.46
N GLY A 50 26.67 -19.91 13.76
CA GLY A 50 27.95 -19.46 14.31
C GLY A 50 28.19 -17.94 14.34
N SER A 51 27.19 -17.10 13.99
CA SER A 51 27.30 -15.64 14.12
C SER A 51 26.28 -15.06 15.09
N THR A 52 26.71 -14.15 15.96
CA THR A 52 25.84 -13.35 16.86
C THR A 52 25.45 -11.99 16.26
N ASN A 53 25.76 -11.77 14.97
CA ASN A 53 25.54 -10.49 14.30
C ASN A 53 24.04 -10.28 14.03
N VAL A 54 23.40 -9.51 14.90
CA VAL A 54 22.07 -8.94 14.65
C VAL A 54 22.27 -7.77 13.68
N VAL A 55 22.02 -8.00 12.39
CA VAL A 55 21.92 -6.88 11.44
C VAL A 55 20.62 -6.15 11.75
N THR A 56 20.71 -4.93 12.28
CA THR A 56 19.53 -4.08 12.44
C THR A 56 18.95 -3.81 11.05
N ALA A 57 17.69 -4.20 10.85
CA ALA A 57 17.02 -4.35 9.55
C ALA A 57 16.78 -3.05 8.76
N THR A 58 17.45 -1.96 9.08
CA THR A 58 17.20 -0.65 8.46
C THR A 58 17.58 -0.63 6.98
N ASN A 59 18.61 -1.39 6.58
CA ASN A 59 19.11 -1.37 5.19
C ASN A 59 18.46 -2.43 4.28
N LEU A 60 18.05 -3.60 4.82
CA LEU A 60 17.39 -4.64 4.02
C LEU A 60 15.91 -4.34 3.78
N LEU A 61 15.23 -3.69 4.72
CA LEU A 61 13.86 -3.20 4.50
C LEU A 61 13.81 -2.12 3.41
N ARG A 62 14.83 -1.24 3.33
CA ARG A 62 14.94 -0.24 2.26
C ARG A 62 15.07 -0.87 0.87
N ALA A 63 15.79 -1.97 0.76
CA ALA A 63 16.04 -2.66 -0.51
C ALA A 63 14.85 -3.53 -0.97
N VAL A 64 14.05 -4.06 -0.03
CA VAL A 64 12.91 -4.94 -0.34
C VAL A 64 11.58 -4.18 -0.48
N PHE A 65 11.36 -3.10 0.28
CA PHE A 65 10.06 -2.39 0.31
C PHE A 65 9.97 -1.14 -0.58
N GLY A 66 11.08 -0.69 -1.19
CA GLY A 66 11.07 0.64 -1.80
C GLY A 66 10.76 1.74 -0.76
N PRO A 67 10.76 3.03 -1.14
CA PRO A 67 11.54 3.97 -0.36
C PRO A 67 10.61 4.78 0.55
N ASP A 68 11.00 4.92 1.81
CA ASP A 68 10.44 5.85 2.80
C ASP A 68 8.96 5.71 3.15
N VAL A 69 8.19 4.76 2.59
CA VAL A 69 6.74 4.61 2.88
C VAL A 69 6.33 3.14 3.02
N ILE A 70 5.66 2.79 4.11
CA ILE A 70 5.12 1.45 4.39
C ILE A 70 3.63 1.58 4.69
N ALA A 71 2.79 0.88 3.93
CA ALA A 71 1.36 0.96 4.08
C ALA A 71 0.82 -0.32 4.73
N MET A 72 0.20 -0.18 5.91
CA MET A 72 -0.28 -1.29 6.74
C MET A 72 -1.55 -1.94 6.13
N PRO A 73 -1.94 -3.15 6.57
CA PRO A 73 -3.15 -3.81 6.10
C PRO A 73 -4.40 -2.94 6.23
N TRP A 74 -5.33 -3.13 5.31
CA TRP A 74 -6.62 -2.47 5.35
C TRP A 74 -7.48 -3.02 6.47
N HIS A 75 -8.25 -2.14 7.08
CA HIS A 75 -9.37 -2.46 7.94
C HIS A 75 -10.63 -1.90 7.30
N HIS A 76 -11.77 -2.54 7.51
CA HIS A 76 -13.05 -2.01 7.07
C HIS A 76 -14.13 -2.25 8.12
N ILE A 77 -15.17 -1.42 8.05
CA ILE A 77 -16.37 -1.53 8.86
C ILE A 77 -17.56 -1.02 8.05
N GLY A 78 -18.71 -1.68 8.24
CA GLY A 78 -19.93 -1.42 7.49
C GLY A 78 -20.57 -2.72 7.02
N PRO A 79 -21.62 -2.63 6.19
CA PRO A 79 -22.26 -1.39 5.77
C PRO A 79 -23.04 -0.69 6.90
N PHE A 80 -23.01 0.64 6.95
CA PHE A 80 -23.89 1.46 7.78
C PHE A 80 -25.09 1.90 6.95
N GLY A 81 -26.30 1.47 7.30
CA GLY A 81 -27.52 1.84 6.58
C GLY A 81 -27.98 3.29 6.85
N ALA A 82 -28.65 3.87 5.87
CA ALA A 82 -29.29 5.19 5.93
C ALA A 82 -30.64 5.16 5.21
N SER A 83 -31.44 6.23 5.33
CA SER A 83 -32.74 6.33 4.65
C SER A 83 -32.62 6.59 3.14
N GLY A 84 -31.45 7.02 2.67
CA GLY A 84 -31.21 7.36 1.27
C GLY A 84 -29.74 7.62 0.96
N PHE A 85 -29.39 7.68 -0.32
CA PHE A 85 -28.03 7.90 -0.80
C PHE A 85 -27.40 9.20 -0.26
N ASP A 86 -28.19 10.27 -0.19
CA ASP A 86 -27.73 11.56 0.34
C ASP A 86 -27.35 11.45 1.82
N GLU A 87 -28.21 10.87 2.66
CA GLU A 87 -27.90 10.66 4.08
C GLU A 87 -26.70 9.72 4.22
N ALA A 88 -26.68 8.61 3.47
CA ALA A 88 -25.59 7.64 3.51
C ALA A 88 -24.25 8.29 3.16
N HIS A 89 -24.23 9.25 2.23
CA HIS A 89 -23.02 9.99 1.87
C HIS A 89 -22.66 11.07 2.92
N ASP A 90 -23.63 11.85 3.38
CA ASP A 90 -23.39 13.05 4.19
C ASP A 90 -23.20 12.77 5.68
N LYS A 91 -23.91 11.79 6.23
CA LYS A 91 -23.85 11.44 7.65
C LYS A 91 -22.50 10.85 8.05
N ALA A 92 -21.95 11.34 9.15
CA ALA A 92 -20.83 10.68 9.82
C ALA A 92 -21.37 9.54 10.70
N PHE A 93 -21.08 8.29 10.34
CA PHE A 93 -21.49 7.12 11.14
C PHE A 93 -20.51 6.77 12.27
N LEU A 94 -19.28 7.28 12.15
CA LEU A 94 -18.21 7.15 13.13
C LEU A 94 -17.46 8.48 13.26
N ASN A 95 -16.53 8.57 14.20
CA ASN A 95 -15.66 9.75 14.30
C ASN A 95 -14.62 9.73 13.16
N GLU A 96 -14.94 10.37 12.04
CA GLU A 96 -14.12 10.37 10.81
C GLU A 96 -12.78 11.09 10.99
N ALA A 97 -12.65 11.94 12.02
CA ALA A 97 -11.41 12.61 12.37
C ALA A 97 -10.49 11.77 13.26
N ALA A 98 -11.05 10.83 14.03
CA ALA A 98 -10.33 10.02 15.01
C ALA A 98 -10.87 8.58 15.07
N VAL A 99 -10.44 7.78 14.10
CA VAL A 99 -10.80 6.36 14.03
C VAL A 99 -10.21 5.58 15.19
N ASP A 100 -11.08 4.83 15.88
CA ASP A 100 -10.72 3.84 16.88
C ASP A 100 -11.13 2.45 16.35
N LEU A 101 -10.13 1.60 16.08
CA LEU A 101 -10.33 0.25 15.56
C LEU A 101 -10.94 -0.71 16.59
N LYS A 102 -10.89 -0.38 17.89
CA LYS A 102 -11.50 -1.19 18.96
C LYS A 102 -12.96 -0.85 19.19
N LYS A 103 -13.43 0.29 18.66
CA LYS A 103 -14.79 0.75 18.87
C LYS A 103 -15.76 -0.02 17.99
N GLU A 104 -16.84 -0.48 18.61
CA GLU A 104 -17.97 -1.14 17.96
C GLU A 104 -19.13 -0.16 17.76
N TYR A 105 -19.94 -0.41 16.74
CA TYR A 105 -21.09 0.40 16.36
C TYR A 105 -22.30 -0.51 16.16
N GLY A 106 -23.08 -0.72 17.23
CA GLY A 106 -24.11 -1.75 17.24
C GLY A 106 -23.49 -3.14 17.09
N ASN A 107 -23.87 -3.87 16.04
CA ASN A 107 -23.30 -5.17 15.68
C ASN A 107 -22.09 -5.07 14.73
N LEU A 108 -21.70 -3.86 14.32
CA LEU A 108 -20.59 -3.64 13.39
C LEU A 108 -19.28 -3.46 14.16
N LYS A 109 -18.25 -4.17 13.71
CA LYS A 109 -16.87 -4.08 14.21
C LYS A 109 -15.90 -4.00 13.05
N TRP A 110 -14.76 -3.36 13.30
CA TRP A 110 -13.66 -3.32 12.35
C TRP A 110 -13.12 -4.73 12.08
N LYS A 111 -12.83 -5.00 10.81
CA LYS A 111 -12.23 -6.25 10.36
C LYS A 111 -11.04 -5.93 9.47
N GLU A 112 -9.92 -6.59 9.73
CA GLU A 112 -8.79 -6.59 8.79
C GLU A 112 -9.25 -7.20 7.45
N ALA A 113 -8.76 -6.65 6.35
CA ALA A 113 -9.07 -7.08 4.99
C ALA A 113 -7.82 -7.12 4.13
N ASN A 114 -7.72 -8.15 3.30
CA ASN A 114 -6.64 -8.34 2.34
C ASN A 114 -6.91 -7.62 1.01
N PHE A 115 -7.31 -6.35 1.09
CA PHE A 115 -7.47 -5.54 -0.12
C PHE A 115 -6.10 -5.19 -0.71
N ILE A 116 -5.89 -5.59 -1.96
CA ILE A 116 -4.66 -5.36 -2.70
C ILE A 116 -4.77 -4.02 -3.43
N ASP A 117 -3.84 -3.10 -3.16
CA ASP A 117 -3.78 -1.81 -3.85
C ASP A 117 -3.57 -2.02 -5.37
N GLY A 118 -4.26 -1.23 -6.19
CA GLY A 118 -4.26 -1.38 -7.64
C GLY A 118 -5.27 -2.40 -8.19
N MET A 119 -6.11 -2.98 -7.34
CA MET A 119 -7.26 -3.81 -7.75
C MET A 119 -8.59 -3.18 -7.33
N VAL A 120 -9.67 -3.57 -8.00
CA VAL A 120 -11.04 -3.21 -7.61
C VAL A 120 -11.55 -4.24 -6.61
N HIS A 121 -12.12 -3.78 -5.50
CA HIS A 121 -12.69 -4.64 -4.46
C HIS A 121 -14.16 -4.31 -4.22
N VAL A 122 -15.02 -5.32 -4.26
CA VAL A 122 -16.45 -5.20 -3.92
C VAL A 122 -16.61 -5.17 -2.40
N LEU A 123 -17.50 -4.31 -1.89
CA LEU A 123 -17.68 -4.05 -0.47
C LEU A 123 -19.02 -4.58 0.06
N SER A 124 -20.13 -3.98 -0.38
CA SER A 124 -21.47 -4.30 0.13
C SER A 124 -22.51 -4.18 -0.97
N ALA A 125 -23.53 -5.04 -0.94
CA ALA A 125 -24.73 -4.95 -1.77
C ALA A 125 -25.89 -4.19 -1.08
N GLU A 126 -25.72 -3.76 0.17
CA GLU A 126 -26.77 -3.07 0.94
C GLU A 126 -27.05 -1.68 0.35
N PRO A 127 -28.28 -1.36 -0.11
CA PRO A 127 -28.62 -0.05 -0.67
C PRO A 127 -28.52 1.06 0.38
N ASN A 128 -28.33 2.30 -0.08
CA ASN A 128 -28.29 3.49 0.78
C ASN A 128 -27.40 3.32 2.01
N SER A 129 -26.19 2.79 1.80
CA SER A 129 -25.31 2.42 2.91
C SER A 129 -23.87 2.86 2.67
N ALA A 130 -23.10 3.00 3.75
CA ALA A 130 -21.69 3.39 3.70
C ALA A 130 -20.78 2.30 4.27
N THR A 131 -19.66 2.03 3.59
CA THR A 131 -18.56 1.23 4.12
C THR A 131 -17.34 2.12 4.31
N TYR A 132 -16.71 2.03 5.47
CA TYR A 132 -15.47 2.73 5.78
C TYR A 132 -14.29 1.77 5.63
N LEU A 133 -13.20 2.28 5.05
CA LEU A 133 -11.93 1.60 4.90
C LEU A 133 -10.83 2.44 5.54
N TYR A 134 -9.99 1.81 6.34
CA TYR A 134 -8.97 2.48 7.12
C TYR A 134 -7.64 1.76 7.01
N ARG A 135 -6.55 2.53 6.99
CA ARG A 135 -5.20 1.99 7.19
C ARG A 135 -4.25 3.06 7.72
N ILE A 136 -3.15 2.60 8.27
CA ILE A 136 -1.99 3.44 8.59
C ILE A 136 -0.99 3.37 7.44
N ILE A 137 -0.45 4.53 7.07
CA ILE A 137 0.70 4.67 6.17
C ILE A 137 1.84 5.29 6.96
N HIS A 138 2.91 4.54 7.18
CA HIS A 138 4.12 5.05 7.79
C HIS A 138 5.00 5.70 6.74
N ALA A 139 5.52 6.90 7.03
CA ALA A 139 6.52 7.56 6.21
C ALA A 139 7.81 7.84 7.01
N ALA A 140 8.97 7.55 6.45
CA ALA A 140 10.28 7.77 7.11
C ALA A 140 10.65 9.27 7.17
N SER A 141 10.13 10.06 6.23
CA SER A 141 10.25 11.51 6.13
C SER A 141 8.97 12.08 5.50
N PRO A 142 8.71 13.39 5.60
CA PRO A 142 7.59 14.01 4.90
C PRO A 142 7.69 13.75 3.39
N ILE A 143 6.60 13.28 2.77
CA ILE A 143 6.57 12.90 1.36
C ILE A 143 5.16 13.07 0.79
N THR A 144 5.06 13.48 -0.47
CA THR A 144 3.79 13.53 -1.20
C THR A 144 3.65 12.33 -2.12
N LEU A 145 2.52 11.63 -2.01
CA LEU A 145 2.10 10.59 -2.94
C LEU A 145 0.96 11.09 -3.82
N ASP A 146 0.97 10.69 -5.08
CA ASP A 146 -0.22 10.78 -5.93
C ASP A 146 -1.06 9.51 -5.69
N ALA A 147 -2.32 9.70 -5.33
CA ALA A 147 -3.30 8.62 -5.16
C ALA A 147 -4.30 8.62 -6.31
N SER A 148 -4.49 7.46 -6.92
CA SER A 148 -5.48 7.15 -7.95
C SER A 148 -6.60 6.34 -7.29
N LEU A 149 -7.84 6.80 -7.45
CA LEU A 149 -9.02 6.22 -6.80
C LEU A 149 -10.14 5.92 -7.79
N GLY A 150 -11.03 5.03 -7.38
CA GLY A 150 -12.32 4.79 -8.02
C GLY A 150 -13.32 4.32 -6.98
N SER A 151 -14.61 4.55 -7.23
CA SER A 151 -15.67 4.06 -6.35
C SER A 151 -16.95 3.74 -7.10
N ASN A 152 -17.74 2.88 -6.47
CA ASN A 152 -19.13 2.60 -6.74
C ASN A 152 -19.85 2.74 -5.39
N ASP A 153 -20.70 3.73 -5.15
CA ASP A 153 -20.98 4.91 -5.98
C ASP A 153 -20.07 6.08 -5.58
N SER A 154 -20.36 6.72 -4.45
CA SER A 154 -19.66 7.95 -4.03
C SER A 154 -18.51 7.69 -3.06
N ILE A 155 -17.63 8.68 -2.91
CA ILE A 155 -16.42 8.56 -2.10
C ILE A 155 -16.15 9.82 -1.28
N LYS A 156 -15.69 9.61 -0.04
CA LYS A 156 -15.00 10.62 0.78
C LYS A 156 -13.67 10.05 1.26
N LEU A 157 -12.66 10.90 1.38
CA LEU A 157 -11.33 10.49 1.86
C LEU A 157 -10.77 11.52 2.83
N TRP A 158 -10.26 11.03 3.95
CA TRP A 158 -9.56 11.80 4.97
C TRP A 158 -8.12 11.31 5.11
N LEU A 159 -7.21 12.27 5.30
CA LEU A 159 -5.83 12.03 5.68
C LEU A 159 -5.56 12.76 6.98
N ASN A 160 -5.10 12.04 8.01
CA ASN A 160 -4.84 12.57 9.34
C ASN A 160 -6.02 13.34 9.93
N GLY A 161 -7.24 12.83 9.69
CA GLY A 161 -8.49 13.43 10.14
C GLY A 161 -8.99 14.63 9.31
N ARG A 162 -8.22 15.09 8.32
CA ARG A 162 -8.62 16.16 7.40
C ARG A 162 -9.27 15.59 6.15
N LEU A 163 -10.49 16.03 5.83
CA LEU A 163 -11.17 15.69 4.58
C LEU A 163 -10.43 16.32 3.38
N ILE A 164 -10.02 15.48 2.43
CA ILE A 164 -9.29 15.91 1.21
C ILE A 164 -9.94 15.47 -0.10
N LEU A 165 -10.94 14.58 -0.05
CA LEU A 165 -11.82 14.26 -1.18
C LEU A 165 -13.25 14.16 -0.68
N ASN A 166 -14.18 14.79 -1.39
CA ASN A 166 -15.61 14.64 -1.18
C ASN A 166 -16.31 14.67 -2.55
N ASN A 167 -16.72 13.51 -3.04
CA ASN A 167 -17.33 13.39 -4.36
C ASN A 167 -18.61 12.54 -4.28
N LYS A 168 -19.77 13.23 -4.21
CA LYS A 168 -21.10 12.62 -4.26
C LYS A 168 -21.53 12.41 -5.71
N VAL A 169 -21.44 11.17 -6.18
CA VAL A 169 -21.77 10.80 -7.56
C VAL A 169 -22.25 9.35 -7.60
N LEU A 170 -23.20 9.04 -8.49
CA LEU A 170 -23.60 7.68 -8.85
C LEU A 170 -22.78 7.22 -10.04
N ARG A 171 -22.05 6.10 -9.90
CA ARG A 171 -21.13 5.60 -10.93
C ARG A 171 -20.64 4.20 -10.60
N ILE A 172 -20.14 3.50 -11.61
CA ILE A 172 -19.35 2.28 -11.41
C ILE A 172 -17.88 2.59 -11.09
N THR A 173 -17.20 1.67 -10.39
CA THR A 173 -15.77 1.81 -10.07
C THR A 173 -14.92 1.66 -11.33
N VAL A 174 -14.12 2.68 -11.63
CA VAL A 174 -13.06 2.63 -12.64
C VAL A 174 -11.76 3.17 -12.03
N PRO A 175 -10.60 2.51 -12.25
CA PRO A 175 -9.32 3.03 -11.78
C PRO A 175 -9.01 4.45 -12.24
N GLY A 176 -8.71 5.34 -11.30
CA GLY A 176 -8.24 6.70 -11.58
C GLY A 176 -9.31 7.72 -11.95
N GLN A 177 -10.58 7.45 -11.62
CA GLN A 177 -11.69 8.41 -11.71
C GLN A 177 -11.44 9.65 -10.86
N ASP A 178 -10.90 9.47 -9.65
CA ASP A 178 -10.42 10.58 -8.83
C ASP A 178 -8.91 10.48 -8.63
N ARG A 179 -8.29 11.64 -8.46
CA ARG A 179 -6.88 11.76 -8.12
C ARG A 179 -6.71 12.80 -7.04
N VAL A 180 -6.03 12.43 -5.97
CA VAL A 180 -5.69 13.35 -4.88
C VAL A 180 -4.22 13.21 -4.51
N ARG A 181 -3.69 14.26 -3.88
CA ARG A 181 -2.35 14.23 -3.30
C ARG A 181 -2.45 13.88 -1.83
N LEU A 182 -1.68 12.88 -1.40
CA LEU A 182 -1.51 12.52 0.00
C LEU A 182 -0.22 13.15 0.50
N GLU A 183 -0.36 14.23 1.26
CA GLU A 183 0.77 14.92 1.90
C GLU A 183 1.07 14.24 3.24
N LEU A 184 1.97 13.25 3.22
CA LEU A 184 2.32 12.46 4.39
C LEU A 184 3.35 13.21 5.24
N VAL A 185 3.15 13.18 6.56
CA VAL A 185 4.14 13.61 7.54
C VAL A 185 5.04 12.44 7.94
N LYS A 186 6.19 12.73 8.53
CA LYS A 186 7.05 11.69 9.13
C LYS A 186 6.27 10.93 10.21
N GLY A 187 6.42 9.60 10.23
CA GLY A 187 5.73 8.71 11.15
C GLY A 187 4.41 8.20 10.58
N GLU A 188 3.42 8.02 11.45
CA GLU A 188 2.12 7.47 11.09
C GLU A 188 1.22 8.49 10.40
N ASN A 189 0.58 8.06 9.32
CA ASN A 189 -0.47 8.80 8.64
C ASN A 189 -1.73 7.95 8.58
N LYS A 190 -2.85 8.51 9.04
CA LYS A 190 -4.14 7.83 9.13
C LYS A 190 -4.93 8.11 7.85
N LEU A 191 -5.19 7.07 7.06
CA LEU A 191 -6.00 7.17 5.85
C LEU A 191 -7.37 6.55 6.12
N LEU A 192 -8.44 7.32 5.93
CA LEU A 192 -9.82 6.84 5.99
C LEU A 192 -10.49 7.11 4.64
N ILE A 193 -11.20 6.12 4.14
CA ILE A 193 -12.04 6.22 2.94
C ILE A 193 -13.44 5.81 3.34
N LYS A 194 -14.45 6.54 2.87
CA LYS A 194 -15.86 6.17 2.94
C LYS A 194 -16.35 5.96 1.53
N VAL A 195 -16.95 4.82 1.26
CA VAL A 195 -17.63 4.51 -0.01
C VAL A 195 -19.10 4.30 0.28
N THR A 196 -19.97 4.94 -0.49
CA THR A 196 -21.42 4.86 -0.30
C THR A 196 -22.07 4.17 -1.48
N ASN A 197 -22.90 3.16 -1.22
CA ASN A 197 -23.77 2.52 -2.20
C ASN A 197 -25.10 3.28 -2.28
N GLY A 198 -25.51 3.71 -3.47
CA GLY A 198 -26.86 4.25 -3.68
C GLY A 198 -27.91 3.16 -3.80
N GLN A 199 -27.59 2.05 -4.47
CA GLN A 199 -28.58 1.02 -4.80
C GLN A 199 -28.00 -0.39 -4.75
N VAL A 200 -27.30 -0.82 -5.79
CA VAL A 200 -27.07 -2.26 -6.04
C VAL A 200 -25.82 -2.78 -5.34
N SER A 201 -24.70 -2.06 -5.43
CA SER A 201 -23.45 -2.52 -4.86
C SER A 201 -22.49 -1.37 -4.68
N SER A 202 -21.52 -1.58 -3.78
CA SER A 202 -20.37 -0.71 -3.63
C SER A 202 -19.07 -1.43 -3.90
N SER A 203 -18.10 -0.68 -4.42
CA SER A 203 -16.74 -1.13 -4.64
C SER A 203 -15.77 0.04 -4.61
N PHE A 204 -14.48 -0.26 -4.45
CA PHE A 204 -13.44 0.77 -4.42
C PHE A 204 -12.17 0.31 -5.14
N TYR A 205 -11.41 1.31 -5.58
CA TYR A 205 -10.05 1.16 -6.10
C TYR A 205 -9.16 2.17 -5.41
N PHE A 206 -7.95 1.76 -5.04
CA PHE A 206 -6.93 2.64 -4.48
C PHE A 206 -5.55 2.21 -4.95
N LYS A 207 -4.76 3.16 -5.46
CA LYS A 207 -3.34 2.95 -5.78
C LYS A 207 -2.56 4.23 -5.51
N THR A 208 -1.41 4.12 -4.85
CA THR A 208 -0.49 5.24 -4.65
C THR A 208 0.80 5.05 -5.43
N GLN A 209 1.44 6.17 -5.72
CA GLN A 209 2.79 6.21 -6.27
C GLN A 209 3.47 7.51 -5.85
N ARG A 210 4.80 7.56 -5.94
CA ARG A 210 5.54 8.80 -5.72
C ARG A 210 5.15 9.84 -6.77
N ARG A 211 5.06 11.10 -6.32
CA ARG A 211 4.76 12.23 -7.18
C ARG A 211 5.72 12.27 -8.37
N GLY A 212 5.17 12.48 -9.58
CA GLY A 212 5.94 12.54 -10.83
C GLY A 212 6.16 11.17 -11.51
N ALA A 213 5.82 10.06 -10.86
CA ALA A 213 5.86 8.74 -11.50
C ALA A 213 4.78 8.56 -12.59
N TRP A 214 3.67 9.31 -12.53
CA TRP A 214 2.60 9.22 -13.55
C TRP A 214 3.04 9.74 -14.92
N SER A 215 3.94 10.73 -14.92
CA SER A 215 4.57 11.26 -16.14
C SER A 215 5.68 10.34 -16.66
N ALA A 216 6.33 9.57 -15.78
CA ALA A 216 7.42 8.67 -16.15
C ALA A 216 6.93 7.37 -16.83
N SER A 217 5.67 6.97 -16.67
CA SER A 217 5.10 5.79 -17.34
C SER A 217 4.86 5.97 -18.85
N ARG A 218 5.22 7.12 -19.43
CA ARG A 218 5.32 7.32 -20.90
C ARG A 218 6.76 7.27 -21.42
N ALA A 219 7.77 7.20 -20.54
CA ALA A 219 9.12 6.93 -20.97
C ALA A 219 9.22 5.43 -21.23
N VAL A 220 9.46 5.06 -22.49
CA VAL A 220 9.93 3.72 -22.85
C VAL A 220 11.10 3.40 -21.92
N PRO A 221 11.07 2.32 -21.12
CA PRO A 221 12.19 2.01 -20.25
C PRO A 221 13.41 1.78 -21.12
N THR A 222 14.34 2.74 -21.12
CA THR A 222 15.65 2.56 -21.71
C THR A 222 16.37 1.59 -20.79
N ALA A 223 16.75 0.42 -21.31
CA ALA A 223 17.58 -0.52 -20.57
C ALA A 223 18.83 0.22 -20.05
N GLY A 224 19.28 -0.09 -18.83
CA GLY A 224 20.42 0.57 -18.24
C GLY A 224 21.14 -0.33 -17.24
N ILE A 225 22.44 -0.13 -17.10
CA ILE A 225 23.27 -0.88 -16.17
C ILE A 225 23.40 -0.04 -14.90
N MET A 226 22.99 -0.62 -13.77
CA MET A 226 23.25 -0.06 -12.46
C MET A 226 24.55 -0.65 -11.93
N THR A 227 25.55 0.19 -11.68
CA THR A 227 26.86 -0.24 -11.16
C THR A 227 26.86 -0.28 -9.63
N TRP A 228 27.83 -0.99 -9.07
CA TRP A 228 27.92 -1.26 -7.63
C TRP A 228 28.13 0.00 -6.76
N ASP A 229 28.61 1.10 -7.35
CA ASP A 229 28.75 2.41 -6.72
C ASP A 229 27.45 3.25 -6.73
N GLY A 230 26.37 2.70 -7.29
CA GLY A 230 25.06 3.36 -7.37
C GLY A 230 24.89 4.29 -8.57
N SER A 231 25.87 4.35 -9.49
CA SER A 231 25.67 5.10 -10.74
C SER A 231 24.83 4.30 -11.75
N PHE A 232 24.00 5.01 -12.51
CA PHE A 232 23.14 4.44 -13.56
C PHE A 232 23.66 4.87 -14.92
N THR A 233 24.01 3.91 -15.77
CA THR A 233 24.41 4.16 -17.16
C THR A 233 23.30 3.68 -18.11
N PRO A 234 22.67 4.59 -18.87
CA PRO A 234 21.69 4.19 -19.89
C PRO A 234 22.39 3.37 -20.98
N VAL A 235 21.81 2.25 -21.39
CA VAL A 235 22.23 1.48 -22.57
C VAL A 235 21.24 1.81 -23.67
N GLN A 236 21.70 2.49 -24.73
CA GLN A 236 20.88 2.63 -25.93
C GLN A 236 20.76 1.25 -26.60
N VAL A 237 19.53 0.84 -26.89
CA VAL A 237 19.24 -0.32 -27.77
C VAL A 237 19.30 0.15 -29.21
#